data_AF-A0A4Z1CFG1-F1
#
_entry.id   AF-A0A4Z1CFG1-F1
#
_cell.length_a   1.000
_cell.length_b   1.000
_cell.length_c   1.000
_cell.angle_alpha   90.00
_cell.angle_beta   90.00
_cell.angle_gamma   90.00
#
_symmetry.space_group_name_H-M   'P 1'
#
loop_
_entity.id
_entity.type
_entity.pdbx_description
1 polymer ?
#
loop_
_entity_poly.entity_id
_entity_poly.type
_entity_poly.pdbx_seq_one_letter_code
_entity_poly.pdbx_strand_id
1 'polypeptide(L)'
;MMNEQRGAVVAACLAVLTREIYAAGVDRDTALALLRDAPDKIEAALTRGFRAMVVYRLDGRKARGLVSDQDDKLRAFEAQARQDRAPLVGINPTLVADLAAVARDHAALTMGARHAVH
;
A
#
# COMPACT_ATOMS: atom_id res chain seq x y z
N MET A 1 -1.55 12.72 12.15
CA MET A 1 -0.35 12.61 11.29
C MET A 1 -0.14 13.95 10.58
N MET A 2 1.06 14.53 10.64
CA MET A 2 1.36 15.79 9.92
C MET A 2 1.30 15.56 8.40
N ASN A 3 0.98 16.59 7.60
CA ASN A 3 0.82 16.44 6.14
C ASN A 3 2.06 15.84 5.44
N GLU A 4 3.27 16.21 5.88
CA GLU A 4 4.52 15.67 5.32
C GLU A 4 4.70 14.17 5.64
N GLN A 5 4.35 13.75 6.85
CA GLN A 5 4.35 12.33 7.22
C GLN A 5 3.34 11.54 6.39
N ARG A 6 2.19 12.14 6.12
CA ARG A 6 1.12 11.53 5.31
C ARG A 6 1.56 11.29 3.87
N GLY A 7 2.18 12.29 3.24
CA GLY A 7 2.76 12.16 1.91
C GLY A 7 3.83 11.06 1.83
N ALA A 8 4.69 10.94 2.84
CA ALA A 8 5.70 9.88 2.91
C ALA A 8 5.06 8.47 2.99
N VAL A 9 3.97 8.31 3.73
CA VAL A 9 3.23 7.03 3.81
C VAL A 9 2.60 6.68 2.47
N VAL A 10 1.97 7.66 1.80
CA VAL A 10 1.41 7.45 0.46
C VAL A 10 2.51 7.01 -0.52
N ALA A 11 3.66 7.67 -0.51
CA ALA A 11 4.81 7.28 -1.35
C ALA A 11 5.32 5.87 -1.04
N ALA A 12 5.43 5.49 0.22
CA ALA A 12 5.85 4.14 0.62
C ALA A 12 4.85 3.07 0.16
N CYS A 13 3.54 3.31 0.33
CA CYS A 13 2.49 2.43 -0.17
C CYS A 13 2.54 2.30 -1.70
N LEU A 14 2.78 3.39 -2.43
CA LEU A 14 2.92 3.36 -3.89
C LEU A 14 4.15 2.57 -4.34
N ALA A 15 5.27 2.66 -3.62
CA ALA A 15 6.46 1.88 -3.92
C ALA A 15 6.20 0.37 -3.77
N VAL A 16 5.51 -0.03 -2.70
CA VAL A 16 5.06 -1.42 -2.50
C VAL A 16 4.15 -1.85 -3.65
N LEU A 17 3.11 -1.06 -3.94
CA LEU A 17 2.16 -1.37 -5.01
C LEU A 17 2.85 -1.52 -6.38
N THR A 18 3.78 -0.61 -6.71
CA THR A 18 4.53 -0.65 -7.97
C THR A 18 5.33 -1.93 -8.10
N ARG A 19 6.01 -2.36 -7.03
CA ARG A 19 6.76 -3.63 -6.99
C ARG A 19 5.85 -4.83 -7.23
N GLU A 20 4.70 -4.88 -6.56
CA GLU A 20 3.76 -6.01 -6.68
C GLU A 20 3.09 -6.06 -8.06
N ILE A 21 2.73 -4.91 -8.64
CA ILE A 21 2.22 -4.82 -10.01
C ILE A 21 3.26 -5.34 -11.01
N TYR A 22 4.52 -4.94 -10.86
CA TYR A 22 5.60 -5.40 -11.71
C TYR A 22 5.82 -6.91 -11.59
N ALA A 23 5.85 -7.44 -10.36
CA ALA A 23 6.01 -8.87 -10.10
C ALA A 23 4.85 -9.72 -10.66
N ALA A 24 3.64 -9.16 -10.69
CA ALA A 24 2.46 -9.82 -11.24
C ALA A 24 2.39 -9.80 -12.78
N GLY A 25 3.30 -9.11 -13.47
CA GLY A 25 3.33 -9.06 -14.94
C GLY A 25 2.10 -8.35 -15.55
N VAL A 26 1.51 -7.40 -14.82
CA VAL A 26 0.35 -6.62 -15.27
C VAL A 26 0.76 -5.78 -16.49
N ASP A 27 -0.14 -5.66 -17.47
CA ASP A 27 0.09 -4.81 -18.64
C ASP A 27 0.24 -3.33 -18.24
N ARG A 28 0.92 -2.56 -19.09
CA ARG A 28 1.27 -1.16 -18.81
C ARG A 28 0.05 -0.27 -18.57
N ASP A 29 -1.02 -0.44 -19.33
CA ASP A 29 -2.18 0.45 -19.26
C ASP A 29 -2.98 0.18 -17.98
N THR A 30 -3.15 -1.09 -17.63
CA THR A 30 -3.73 -1.51 -16.35
C THR A 30 -2.87 -1.06 -15.16
N ALA A 31 -1.55 -1.20 -15.25
CA ALA A 31 -0.62 -0.74 -14.23
C ALA A 31 -0.74 0.78 -13.99
N LEU A 32 -0.77 1.58 -15.06
CA LEU A 32 -0.95 3.03 -14.96
C LEU A 32 -2.32 3.41 -14.38
N ALA A 33 -3.38 2.70 -14.76
CA ALA A 33 -4.71 2.92 -14.20
C ALA A 33 -4.75 2.66 -12.68
N LEU A 34 -4.11 1.57 -12.21
CA LEU A 34 -3.96 1.26 -10.79
C LEU A 34 -3.19 2.33 -10.04
N LEU A 35 -2.01 2.72 -10.55
CA LEU A 35 -1.13 3.67 -9.90
C LEU A 35 -1.73 5.09 -9.84
N ARG A 36 -2.56 5.46 -10.81
CA ARG A 36 -3.27 6.76 -10.82
C ARG A 36 -4.34 6.85 -9.73
N ASP A 37 -5.06 5.76 -9.48
CA ASP A 37 -6.16 5.70 -8.51
C ASP A 37 -5.67 5.41 -7.07
N ALA A 38 -4.45 4.89 -6.94
CA ALA A 38 -3.92 4.43 -5.66
C ALA A 38 -3.78 5.51 -4.57
N PRO A 39 -3.30 6.74 -4.85
CA PRO A 39 -3.13 7.76 -3.82
C PRO A 39 -4.43 8.05 -3.07
N ASP A 40 -5.54 8.25 -3.79
CA ASP A 40 -6.84 8.57 -3.20
C ASP A 40 -7.37 7.43 -2.32
N LYS A 41 -7.12 6.17 -2.70
CA LYS A 41 -7.52 5.00 -1.91
C LYS A 41 -6.68 4.82 -0.65
N ILE A 42 -5.37 5.08 -0.74
CA ILE A 42 -4.47 5.07 0.41
C ILE A 42 -4.88 6.17 1.39
N GLU A 43 -5.16 7.36 0.88
CA GLU A 43 -5.68 8.49 1.65
C GLU A 43 -7.01 8.16 2.34
N ALA A 44 -7.94 7.55 1.62
CA ALA A 44 -9.22 7.12 2.18
C ALA A 44 -9.04 6.08 3.29
N ALA A 45 -8.14 5.12 3.12
CA ALA A 45 -7.83 4.12 4.15
C ALA A 45 -7.20 4.76 5.41
N LEU A 46 -6.24 5.67 5.22
CA LEU A 46 -5.63 6.41 6.34
C LEU A 46 -6.67 7.23 7.12
N THR A 47 -7.65 7.81 6.44
CA THR A 47 -8.76 8.54 7.08
C THR A 47 -9.71 7.61 7.83
N ARG A 48 -9.93 6.40 7.32
CA ARG A 48 -10.84 5.41 7.92
C ARG A 48 -10.26 4.75 9.18
N GLY A 49 -8.94 4.63 9.28
CA GLY A 49 -8.24 4.24 10.50
C GLY A 49 -7.43 2.96 10.39
N PHE A 50 -6.90 2.51 11.53
CA PHE A 50 -5.82 1.52 11.60
C PHE A 50 -6.13 0.13 10.99
N ARG A 51 -7.41 -0.26 10.95
CA ARG A 51 -7.86 -1.53 10.36
C ARG A 51 -8.13 -1.45 8.86
N ALA A 52 -8.14 -0.25 8.28
CA ALA A 52 -8.50 -0.09 6.88
C ALA A 52 -7.40 -0.63 5.96
N MET A 53 -7.81 -1.54 5.09
CA MET A 53 -6.98 -2.12 4.03
C MET A 53 -7.32 -1.49 2.70
N VAL A 54 -6.30 -1.34 1.85
CA VAL A 54 -6.46 -1.12 0.41
C VAL A 54 -6.09 -2.42 -0.29
N VAL A 55 -7.01 -3.01 -1.04
CA VAL A 55 -6.79 -4.29 -1.73
C VAL A 55 -7.05 -4.11 -3.21
N TYR A 56 -6.08 -4.47 -4.05
CA TYR A 56 -6.21 -4.44 -5.50
C TYR A 56 -6.25 -5.85 -6.09
N ARG A 57 -7.13 -6.03 -7.08
CA ARG A 57 -7.06 -7.11 -8.05
C ARG A 57 -6.21 -6.66 -9.23
N LEU A 58 -5.24 -7.49 -9.59
CA LEU A 58 -4.25 -7.20 -10.62
C LEU A 58 -4.57 -7.85 -11.98
N ASP A 59 -5.86 -8.06 -12.29
CA ASP A 59 -6.25 -8.58 -13.60
C ASP A 59 -6.29 -7.49 -14.68
N GLY A 60 -5.89 -7.83 -15.91
CA GLY A 60 -5.85 -6.92 -17.05
C GLY A 60 -7.22 -6.60 -17.66
N ARG A 61 -8.33 -7.15 -17.13
CA ARG A 61 -9.68 -6.90 -17.69
C ARG A 61 -10.44 -5.81 -16.95
N LYS A 62 -10.12 -5.56 -15.67
CA LYS A 62 -10.53 -4.38 -14.87
C LYS A 62 -9.83 -4.43 -13.52
N ALA A 63 -8.64 -3.82 -13.44
CA ALA A 63 -8.04 -3.42 -12.18
C ALA A 63 -9.08 -2.77 -11.25
N ARG A 64 -9.29 -3.36 -10.07
CA ARG A 64 -10.25 -2.89 -9.07
C ARG A 64 -9.59 -2.82 -7.71
N GLY A 65 -9.71 -1.65 -7.08
CA GLY A 65 -9.28 -1.42 -5.70
C GLY A 65 -10.48 -1.35 -4.75
N LEU A 66 -10.37 -2.00 -3.59
CA LEU A 66 -11.31 -1.91 -2.47
C LEU A 66 -10.62 -1.25 -1.28
N VAL A 67 -11.32 -0.32 -0.62
CA VAL A 67 -10.94 0.23 0.70
C VAL A 67 -11.94 -0.24 1.75
N SER A 68 -11.51 -1.04 2.71
CA SER A 68 -12.38 -1.58 3.74
C SER A 68 -11.63 -1.94 5.02
N ASP A 69 -12.28 -1.72 6.16
CA ASP A 69 -11.92 -2.21 7.50
C ASP A 69 -12.83 -3.37 7.97
N GLN A 70 -13.81 -3.75 7.14
CA GLN A 70 -14.75 -4.83 7.40
C GLN A 70 -14.22 -6.14 6.83
N ASP A 71 -13.96 -7.10 7.71
CA ASP A 71 -13.36 -8.40 7.36
C ASP A 71 -14.21 -9.17 6.34
N ASP A 72 -15.54 -9.15 6.46
CA ASP A 72 -16.44 -9.85 5.54
C ASP A 72 -16.35 -9.31 4.10
N LYS A 73 -16.23 -7.99 3.94
CA LYS A 73 -16.05 -7.37 2.62
C LYS A 73 -14.70 -7.73 2.01
N LEU A 74 -13.65 -7.76 2.83
CA LEU A 74 -12.31 -8.16 2.39
C LEU A 74 -12.30 -9.63 1.97
N ARG A 75 -12.92 -10.52 2.76
CA ARG A 75 -13.06 -11.95 2.43
C ARG A 75 -13.86 -12.20 1.17
N ALA A 76 -14.97 -11.49 0.97
CA ALA A 76 -15.78 -11.59 -0.24
C ALA A 76 -14.98 -11.14 -1.48
N PHE A 77 -14.23 -10.05 -1.36
CA PHE A 77 -13.36 -9.55 -2.42
C PHE A 77 -12.23 -10.53 -2.76
N GLU A 78 -11.60 -11.12 -1.73
CA GLU A 78 -10.58 -12.15 -1.89
C GLU A 78 -11.13 -13.42 -2.57
N ALA A 79 -12.29 -13.88 -2.11
CA ALA A 79 -12.96 -15.06 -2.67
C ALA A 79 -13.26 -14.87 -4.16
N GLN A 80 -13.76 -13.69 -4.55
CA GLN A 80 -14.02 -13.40 -5.96
C GLN A 80 -12.73 -13.39 -6.79
N ALA A 81 -11.66 -12.76 -6.29
CA ALA A 81 -10.38 -12.77 -7.00
C ALA A 81 -9.79 -14.18 -7.15
N ARG A 82 -9.97 -15.05 -6.13
CA ARG A 82 -9.56 -16.46 -6.19
C ARG A 82 -10.36 -17.23 -7.25
N GLN A 83 -11.67 -17.03 -7.32
CA GLN A 83 -12.52 -17.63 -8.35
C GLN A 83 -12.06 -17.22 -9.76
N ASP A 84 -11.70 -15.95 -9.91
CA ASP A 84 -11.26 -15.38 -11.18
C ASP A 84 -9.78 -15.66 -11.51
N ARG A 85 -9.06 -16.34 -10.60
CA ARG A 85 -7.59 -16.55 -10.65
C ARG A 85 -6.81 -15.24 -10.84
N ALA A 86 -7.33 -14.15 -10.28
CA ALA A 86 -6.72 -12.83 -10.32
C ALA A 86 -5.71 -12.67 -9.16
N PRO A 87 -4.46 -12.25 -9.42
CA PRO A 87 -3.53 -11.91 -8.35
C PRO A 87 -4.08 -10.76 -7.50
N LEU A 88 -3.78 -10.79 -6.19
CA LEU A 88 -4.18 -9.80 -5.21
C LEU A 88 -2.97 -9.15 -4.57
N VAL A 89 -3.08 -7.86 -4.29
CA VAL A 89 -2.16 -7.15 -3.39
C VAL A 89 -2.98 -6.39 -2.35
N GLY A 90 -2.61 -6.56 -1.09
CA GLY A 90 -3.23 -5.86 0.05
C GLY A 90 -2.21 -4.99 0.76
N ILE A 91 -2.58 -3.76 1.07
CA ILE A 91 -1.74 -2.78 1.78
C ILE A 91 -2.54 -2.26 2.97
N ASN A 92 -1.94 -2.26 4.15
CA ASN A 92 -2.43 -1.51 5.31
C ASN A 92 -1.60 -0.23 5.45
N PRO A 93 -2.12 0.95 5.09
CA PRO A 93 -1.34 2.18 5.15
C PRO A 93 -0.89 2.58 6.55
N THR A 94 -1.62 2.19 7.60
CA THR A 94 -1.23 2.48 8.98
C THR A 94 -0.04 1.63 9.41
N LEU A 95 -0.04 0.33 9.08
CA LEU A 95 1.12 -0.53 9.34
C LEU A 95 2.35 -0.09 8.53
N VAL A 96 2.14 0.38 7.30
CA VAL A 96 3.23 0.97 6.50
C VAL A 96 3.77 2.23 7.18
N ALA A 97 2.90 3.07 7.76
CA ALA A 97 3.31 4.25 8.52
C ALA A 97 4.15 3.88 9.75
N ASP A 98 3.73 2.86 10.50
CA ASP A 98 4.45 2.36 11.67
C ASP A 98 5.82 1.81 11.28
N LEU A 99 5.89 0.99 10.22
CA LEU A 99 7.15 0.47 9.68
C LEU A 99 8.07 1.59 9.18
N ALA A 100 7.52 2.60 8.52
CA ALA A 100 8.28 3.75 8.05
C ALA A 100 8.83 4.58 9.22
N ALA A 101 8.09 4.70 10.32
CA ALA A 101 8.57 5.36 11.53
C ALA A 101 9.74 4.59 12.16
N VAL A 102 9.59 3.28 12.36
CA VAL A 102 10.65 2.41 12.90
C VAL A 102 11.91 2.45 12.03
N ALA A 103 11.78 2.42 10.70
CA ALA A 103 12.92 2.50 9.79
C ALA A 103 13.67 3.84 9.89
N ARG A 104 12.95 4.96 10.05
CA ARG A 104 13.58 6.28 10.25
C ARG A 104 14.31 6.35 11.58
N ASP A 105 13.70 5.86 12.66
CA ASP A 105 14.32 5.87 13.98
C ASP A 105 15.58 5.01 14.00
N HIS A 106 15.55 3.85 13.35
CA HIS A 106 16.73 3.00 13.17
C HIS A 106 17.83 3.67 12.33
N ALA A 107 17.46 4.37 11.25
CA ALA A 107 18.39 5.14 10.42
C ALA A 107 19.02 6.31 11.20
N ALA A 108 18.25 7.00 12.05
CA ALA A 108 18.76 8.08 12.89
C ALA A 108 19.75 7.56 13.95
N LEU A 109 19.47 6.41 14.57
CA LEU A 109 20.37 5.77 15.53
C LEU A 109 21.68 5.32 14.89
N THR A 110 21.60 4.72 13.70
CA THR A 110 22.79 4.25 12.97
C THR A 110 23.62 5.40 12.39
N MET A 111 23.02 6.50 11.95
CA MET A 111 23.74 7.70 11.53
C MET A 111 24.30 8.52 12.70
N GLY A 112 23.58 8.62 13.82
CA GLY A 112 24.07 9.26 15.05
C GLY A 112 25.29 8.52 15.62
N ALA A 113 25.28 7.18 15.59
CA ALA A 113 26.44 6.37 15.96
C ALA A 113 27.66 6.58 15.05
N ARG A 114 27.46 6.98 13.78
CA ARG A 114 28.57 7.29 12.86
C ARG A 114 29.19 8.67 13.08
N HIS A 115 28.44 9.62 13.66
CA HIS A 115 28.95 10.97 13.95
C HIS A 115 29.59 11.09 15.33
N ALA A 116 29.35 10.15 16.24
CA ALA A 116 29.96 10.13 17.59
C ALA A 116 31.37 9.48 17.64
N VAL A 117 31.92 9.07 16.49
CA VAL A 117 33.21 8.37 16.38
C VAL A 117 34.31 9.28 15.78
N HIS A 118 34.08 10.59 15.73
CA HIS A 118 35.06 11.58 15.27
C HIS A 118 35.44 12.56 16.38
#